data_AF-A0A969B2V6-F1
#
_entry.id   AF-A0A969B2V6-F1
#
_cell.length_a   1.000
_cell.length_b   1.000
_cell.length_c   1.000
_cell.angle_alpha   90.00
_cell.angle_beta   90.00
_cell.angle_gamma   90.00
#
_symmetry.space_group_name_H-M   'P 1'
#
loop_
_entity.id
_entity.type
_entity.pdbx_description
1 polymer ?
#
loop_
_entity_poly.entity_id
_entity_poly.type
_entity_poly.pdbx_seq_one_letter_code
_entity_poly.pdbx_strand_id
1 'polypeptide(L)'
;MGAQYNLALAMYVLANSLLDELASHVPASRLIRLYRLWNDLVLRMAHGQQRDLQLGATALSGGADDLDAYQQIAQAKTGATFALAFGGTAILLTDDAATIATLTAVGESYGTLIQYGDDLRDAAQQPTHAATLPAVLRRLPHFADSSQQHLHAFWSYVLTTSVAAVQERLAEHPARMQTHIGALFAQVFEIPTRPPQGPPTASPRPFASGRGAAWRCSHWGAPCGQPLRSGQSRSWDIASIATRGRSSLSILRARRRGQVFAGMTGL
;
A
#
# COMPACT_ATOMS: atom_id res chain seq x y z
N MET A 1 -21.12 -19.56 5.25
CA MET A 1 -20.62 -18.28 5.79
C MET A 1 -20.38 -18.28 7.30
N GLY A 2 -21.31 -18.74 8.15
CA GLY A 2 -21.13 -18.69 9.62
C GLY A 2 -19.84 -19.35 10.17
N ALA A 3 -19.43 -20.49 9.61
CA ALA A 3 -18.19 -21.18 10.03
C ALA A 3 -16.90 -20.39 9.77
N GLN A 4 -16.83 -19.62 8.67
CA GLN A 4 -15.66 -18.82 8.32
C GLN A 4 -15.51 -17.59 9.24
N TYR A 5 -16.62 -16.95 9.61
CA TYR A 5 -16.62 -15.87 10.59
C TYR A 5 -16.20 -16.35 11.99
N ASN A 6 -16.71 -17.51 12.43
CA ASN A 6 -16.34 -18.09 13.72
C ASN A 6 -14.85 -18.44 13.77
N LEU A 7 -14.30 -19.00 12.69
CA LEU A 7 -12.87 -19.28 12.59
C LEU A 7 -12.03 -17.98 12.64
N ALA A 8 -12.39 -16.97 11.85
CA ALA A 8 -11.66 -15.69 11.85
C ALA A 8 -11.69 -15.01 13.24
N LEU A 9 -12.84 -15.03 13.91
CA LEU A 9 -12.97 -14.51 15.27
C LEU A 9 -12.15 -15.32 16.28
N ALA A 10 -12.21 -16.66 16.21
CA ALA A 10 -11.43 -17.52 17.09
C ALA A 10 -9.93 -17.29 16.93
N MET A 11 -9.44 -17.16 15.69
CA MET A 11 -8.04 -16.86 15.41
C MET A 11 -7.64 -15.47 15.90
N TYR A 12 -8.52 -14.47 15.78
CA TYR A 12 -8.28 -13.13 16.32
C TYR A 12 -8.20 -13.13 17.86
N VAL A 13 -9.10 -13.86 18.53
CA VAL A 13 -9.07 -14.02 20.00
C VAL A 13 -7.80 -14.75 20.44
N LEU A 14 -7.44 -15.84 19.77
CA LEU A 14 -6.21 -16.57 20.05
C LEU A 14 -4.97 -15.68 19.87
N ALA A 15 -4.91 -14.91 18.79
CA ALA A 15 -3.79 -14.00 18.54
C ALA A 15 -3.66 -12.93 19.64
N ASN A 16 -4.77 -12.38 20.15
CA ASN A 16 -4.72 -11.46 21.29
C ASN A 16 -4.25 -12.16 22.57
N SER A 17 -4.69 -13.39 22.83
CA SER A 17 -4.21 -14.18 23.98
C SER A 17 -2.69 -14.39 23.92
N LEU A 18 -2.14 -14.67 22.73
CA LEU A 18 -0.69 -14.80 22.54
C LEU A 18 0.05 -13.47 22.72
N LEU A 19 -0.56 -12.35 22.36
CA LEU A 19 0.00 -11.02 22.62
C LEU A 19 0.01 -10.68 24.13
N ASP A 20 -0.99 -11.15 24.89
CA ASP A 20 -1.05 -10.94 26.34
C ASP A 20 0.07 -11.66 27.09
N GLU A 21 0.57 -12.78 26.55
CA GLU A 21 1.74 -13.49 27.12
C GLU A 21 3.02 -12.63 27.11
N LEU A 22 3.08 -11.59 26.26
CA LEU A 22 4.20 -10.64 26.25
C LEU A 22 4.19 -9.67 27.44
N ALA A 23 3.08 -9.58 28.19
CA ALA A 23 2.92 -8.65 29.32
C ALA A 23 3.98 -8.80 30.42
N SER A 24 4.51 -10.00 30.60
CA SER A 24 5.56 -10.28 31.59
C SER A 24 6.97 -9.90 31.12
N HIS A 25 7.18 -9.69 29.81
CA HIS A 25 8.50 -9.50 29.21
C HIS A 25 8.69 -8.13 28.55
N VAL A 26 7.60 -7.42 28.27
CA VAL A 26 7.61 -6.17 27.49
C VAL A 26 6.95 -5.05 28.30
N PRO A 27 7.54 -3.84 28.32
CA PRO A 27 6.91 -2.69 28.97
C PRO A 27 5.47 -2.45 28.50
N ALA A 28 4.56 -2.19 29.45
CA ALA A 28 3.14 -1.98 29.16
C ALA A 28 2.89 -0.90 28.09
N SER A 29 3.70 0.17 28.07
CA SER A 29 3.61 1.22 27.06
C SER A 29 3.86 0.72 25.63
N ARG A 30 4.80 -0.21 25.44
CA ARG A 30 5.08 -0.86 24.14
C ARG A 30 3.91 -1.74 23.73
N LEU A 31 3.36 -2.52 24.66
CA LEU A 31 2.21 -3.40 24.39
C LEU A 31 0.97 -2.61 24.00
N ILE A 32 0.66 -1.50 24.69
CA ILE A 32 -0.45 -0.63 24.31
C ILE A 32 -0.28 -0.09 22.88
N ARG A 33 0.94 0.28 22.48
CA ARG A 33 1.23 0.71 21.10
C ARG A 33 1.08 -0.44 20.10
N LEU A 34 1.56 -1.63 20.45
CA LEU A 34 1.44 -2.82 19.61
C LEU A 34 -0.02 -3.21 19.39
N TYR A 35 -0.84 -3.23 20.44
CA TYR A 35 -2.28 -3.51 20.33
C TYR A 35 -3.01 -2.50 19.46
N ARG A 36 -2.65 -1.22 19.55
CA ARG A 36 -3.21 -0.20 18.66
C ARG A 36 -2.84 -0.47 17.20
N LEU A 37 -1.56 -0.76 16.93
CA LEU A 37 -1.11 -1.09 15.59
C LEU A 37 -1.79 -2.36 15.04
N TRP A 38 -1.86 -3.42 15.86
CA TRP A 38 -2.54 -4.68 15.54
C TRP A 38 -3.99 -4.44 15.13
N ASN A 39 -4.76 -3.76 15.99
CA ASN A 39 -6.18 -3.51 15.73
C ASN A 39 -6.40 -2.65 14.48
N ASP A 40 -5.61 -1.58 14.30
CA ASP A 40 -5.72 -0.71 13.13
C ASP A 40 -5.42 -1.49 11.84
N LEU A 41 -4.37 -2.32 11.83
CA LEU A 41 -3.98 -3.08 10.65
C LEU A 41 -4.90 -4.28 10.39
N VAL A 42 -5.43 -4.95 11.40
CA VAL A 42 -6.44 -6.01 11.24
C VAL A 42 -7.73 -5.47 10.62
N LEU A 43 -8.20 -4.32 11.08
CA LEU A 43 -9.36 -3.66 10.47
C LEU A 43 -9.08 -3.28 9.01
N ARG A 44 -7.87 -2.82 8.72
CA ARG A 44 -7.45 -2.50 7.35
C ARG A 44 -7.39 -3.74 6.47
N MET A 45 -6.87 -4.87 6.97
CA MET A 45 -6.88 -6.17 6.29
C MET A 45 -8.30 -6.63 5.94
N ALA A 46 -9.20 -6.60 6.93
CA ALA A 46 -10.60 -6.97 6.72
C ALA A 46 -11.28 -6.09 5.67
N HIS A 47 -11.04 -4.78 5.71
CA HIS A 47 -11.56 -3.84 4.72
C HIS A 47 -10.95 -4.05 3.33
N GLY A 48 -9.65 -4.36 3.24
CA GLY A 48 -8.99 -4.76 2.00
C GLY A 48 -9.64 -6.01 1.39
N GLN A 49 -9.87 -7.04 2.20
CA GLN A 49 -10.56 -8.26 1.79
C GLN A 49 -12.00 -8.00 1.34
N GLN A 50 -12.75 -7.14 2.03
CA GLN A 50 -14.10 -6.77 1.62
C GLN A 50 -14.09 -6.08 0.25
N ARG A 51 -13.17 -5.14 0.03
CA ARG A 51 -13.03 -4.44 -1.26
C ARG A 51 -12.62 -5.38 -2.38
N ASP A 52 -11.72 -6.32 -2.12
CA ASP A 52 -11.32 -7.38 -3.06
C ASP A 52 -12.54 -8.18 -3.56
N LEU A 53 -13.38 -8.64 -2.62
CA LEU A 53 -14.61 -9.37 -2.94
C LEU A 53 -15.63 -8.52 -3.71
N GLN A 54 -15.73 -7.23 -3.39
CA GLN A 54 -16.60 -6.30 -4.10
C GLN A 54 -16.10 -6.04 -5.53
N LEU A 55 -14.78 -5.83 -5.68
CA LEU A 55 -14.15 -5.54 -6.96
C LEU A 55 -14.27 -6.74 -7.92
N GLY A 56 -14.14 -7.96 -7.40
CA GLY A 56 -14.40 -9.20 -8.15
C GLY A 56 -15.86 -9.38 -8.58
N ALA A 57 -16.81 -8.76 -7.87
CA ALA A 57 -18.24 -8.80 -8.15
C ALA A 57 -18.72 -7.66 -9.07
N THR A 58 -18.03 -6.51 -9.08
CA THR A 58 -18.37 -5.35 -9.91
C THR A 58 -17.55 -5.30 -11.20
N ALA A 59 -18.16 -4.87 -12.31
CA ALA A 59 -17.42 -4.62 -13.54
C ALA A 59 -16.46 -3.42 -13.36
N LEU A 60 -15.15 -3.67 -13.40
CA LEU A 60 -14.12 -2.63 -13.49
C LEU A 60 -14.39 -1.68 -14.68
N SER A 61 -14.03 -0.41 -14.50
CA SER A 61 -14.32 0.70 -15.43
C SER A 61 -13.46 0.71 -16.70
N GLY A 62 -12.41 -0.11 -16.76
CA GLY A 62 -11.43 -0.14 -17.86
C GLY A 62 -10.42 1.01 -17.80
N GLY A 63 -10.21 1.60 -16.63
CA GLY A 63 -9.51 2.86 -16.46
C GLY A 63 -8.36 2.84 -15.46
N ALA A 64 -7.60 3.93 -15.49
CA ALA A 64 -6.62 4.36 -14.50
C ALA A 64 -7.04 4.08 -13.03
N ASP A 65 -8.29 4.36 -12.72
CA ASP A 65 -8.86 4.23 -11.38
C ASP A 65 -8.91 2.77 -10.89
N ASP A 66 -8.94 1.79 -11.81
CA ASP A 66 -8.97 0.37 -11.47
C ASP A 66 -7.61 -0.11 -10.93
N LEU A 67 -6.50 0.42 -11.47
CA LEU A 67 -5.16 0.10 -10.97
C LEU A 67 -4.91 0.72 -9.59
N ASP A 68 -5.37 1.96 -9.39
CA ASP A 68 -5.33 2.61 -8.09
C ASP A 68 -6.18 1.86 -7.05
N ALA A 69 -7.38 1.40 -7.45
CA ALA A 69 -8.24 0.60 -6.59
C ALA A 69 -7.60 -0.74 -6.22
N TYR A 70 -7.02 -1.43 -7.20
CA TYR A 70 -6.29 -2.69 -6.98
C TYR A 70 -5.10 -2.49 -6.03
N GLN A 71 -4.30 -1.45 -6.24
CA GLN A 71 -3.18 -1.15 -5.35
C GLN A 71 -3.66 -0.90 -3.91
N GLN A 72 -4.75 -0.15 -3.72
CA GLN A 72 -5.31 0.07 -2.40
C GLN A 72 -5.75 -1.23 -1.73
N ILE A 73 -6.29 -2.19 -2.50
CA ILE A 73 -6.64 -3.52 -2.01
C ILE A 73 -5.39 -4.29 -1.59
N ALA A 74 -4.38 -4.37 -2.47
CA ALA A 74 -3.12 -5.07 -2.18
C ALA A 74 -2.43 -4.52 -0.94
N GLN A 75 -2.37 -3.18 -0.81
CA GLN A 75 -1.83 -2.50 0.37
C GLN A 75 -2.66 -2.76 1.63
N ALA A 76 -3.99 -2.75 1.51
CA ALA A 76 -4.86 -2.94 2.67
C ALA A 76 -4.89 -4.38 3.16
N LYS A 77 -4.83 -5.36 2.26
CA LYS A 77 -4.86 -6.79 2.55
C LYS A 77 -3.46 -7.28 2.95
N THR A 78 -2.58 -7.50 1.98
CA THR A 78 -1.28 -8.12 2.22
C THR A 78 -0.26 -7.11 2.73
N GLY A 79 -0.28 -5.87 2.22
CA GLY A 79 0.59 -4.79 2.71
C GLY A 79 0.42 -4.53 4.22
N ALA A 80 -0.82 -4.47 4.71
CA ALA A 80 -1.09 -4.24 6.13
C ALA A 80 -0.60 -5.38 7.03
N THR A 81 -0.62 -6.63 6.56
CA THR A 81 -0.05 -7.77 7.28
C THR A 81 1.46 -7.60 7.50
N PHE A 82 2.20 -7.23 6.46
CA PHE A 82 3.65 -7.06 6.57
C PHE A 82 4.03 -5.74 7.26
N ALA A 83 3.21 -4.70 7.14
CA ALA A 83 3.33 -3.49 7.95
C ALA A 83 3.25 -3.79 9.45
N LEU A 84 2.34 -4.70 9.84
CA LEU A 84 2.19 -5.15 11.22
C LEU A 84 3.40 -5.96 11.69
N ALA A 85 3.91 -6.87 10.86
CA ALA A 85 5.09 -7.66 11.20
C ALA A 85 6.33 -6.76 11.43
N PHE A 86 6.62 -5.84 10.50
CA PHE A 86 7.79 -4.97 10.60
C PHE A 86 7.61 -3.91 11.68
N GLY A 87 6.48 -3.20 11.66
CA GLY A 87 6.17 -2.14 12.63
C GLY A 87 5.99 -2.67 14.04
N GLY A 88 5.34 -3.83 14.20
CA GLY A 88 5.16 -4.49 15.49
C GLY A 88 6.50 -4.93 16.10
N THR A 89 7.37 -5.53 15.29
CA THR A 89 8.74 -5.88 15.72
C THR A 89 9.52 -4.62 16.14
N ALA A 90 9.41 -3.54 15.37
CA ALA A 90 10.04 -2.27 15.72
C ALA A 90 9.54 -1.72 17.06
N ILE A 91 8.23 -1.76 17.32
CA ILE A 91 7.62 -1.32 18.60
C ILE A 91 8.16 -2.11 19.79
N LEU A 92 8.43 -3.41 19.60
CA LEU A 92 8.97 -4.26 20.65
C LEU A 92 10.45 -3.95 20.94
N LEU A 93 11.23 -3.55 19.94
CA LEU A 93 12.67 -3.39 20.03
C LEU A 93 13.14 -1.96 20.35
N THR A 94 12.39 -0.94 19.95
CA THR A 94 12.81 0.46 20.10
C THR A 94 11.66 1.40 20.50
N ASP A 95 12.01 2.54 21.08
CA ASP A 95 11.08 3.65 21.35
C ASP A 95 11.19 4.78 20.31
N ASP A 96 12.13 4.68 19.36
CA ASP A 96 12.28 5.66 18.28
C ASP A 96 11.08 5.59 17.30
N ALA A 97 10.25 6.63 17.36
CA ALA A 97 9.07 6.76 16.53
C ALA A 97 9.41 6.84 15.02
N ALA A 98 10.58 7.39 14.66
CA ALA A 98 10.99 7.48 13.26
C ALA A 98 11.29 6.08 12.70
N THR A 99 12.10 5.29 13.41
CA THR A 99 12.37 3.89 13.05
C THR A 99 11.10 3.06 12.95
N ILE A 100 10.18 3.17 13.92
CA ILE A 100 8.90 2.44 13.89
C ILE A 100 8.08 2.81 12.65
N ALA A 101 7.94 4.10 12.35
CA ALA A 101 7.20 4.58 11.20
C ALA A 101 7.83 4.11 9.88
N THR A 102 9.15 4.20 9.76
CA THR A 102 9.91 3.72 8.61
C THR A 102 9.70 2.23 8.37
N LEU A 103 9.90 1.41 9.40
CA LEU A 103 9.76 -0.05 9.28
C LEU A 103 8.32 -0.47 8.96
N THR A 104 7.33 0.21 9.54
CA THR A 104 5.91 -0.02 9.20
C THR A 104 5.66 0.24 7.71
N ALA A 105 6.17 1.35 7.18
CA ALA A 105 5.99 1.71 5.77
C ALA A 105 6.79 0.80 4.82
N VAL A 106 7.99 0.36 5.23
CA VAL A 106 8.77 -0.64 4.48
C VAL A 106 8.04 -1.98 4.43
N GLY A 107 7.49 -2.43 5.56
CA GLY A 107 6.67 -3.65 5.60
C GLY A 107 5.45 -3.59 4.69
N GLU A 108 4.77 -2.44 4.63
CA GLU A 108 3.66 -2.24 3.69
C GLU A 108 4.11 -2.38 2.22
N SER A 109 5.22 -1.72 1.85
CA SER A 109 5.78 -1.85 0.50
C SER A 109 6.18 -3.28 0.18
N TYR A 110 6.81 -3.98 1.14
CA TYR A 110 7.18 -5.38 1.01
C TYR A 110 5.95 -6.27 0.76
N GLY A 111 4.92 -6.19 1.60
CA GLY A 111 3.71 -7.00 1.45
C GLY A 111 2.92 -6.69 0.17
N THR A 112 2.96 -5.44 -0.29
CA THR A 112 2.34 -5.06 -1.58
C THR A 112 3.06 -5.75 -2.75
N LEU A 113 4.40 -5.79 -2.73
CA LEU A 113 5.18 -6.47 -3.75
C LEU A 113 4.99 -7.99 -3.73
N ILE A 114 4.83 -8.59 -2.53
CA ILE A 114 4.45 -10.02 -2.40
C ILE A 114 3.15 -10.29 -3.17
N GLN A 115 2.09 -9.50 -2.91
CA GLN A 115 0.80 -9.67 -3.58
C GLN A 115 0.93 -9.56 -5.11
N TYR A 116 1.69 -8.59 -5.60
CA TYR A 116 1.91 -8.43 -7.04
C TYR A 116 2.64 -9.62 -7.65
N GLY A 117 3.68 -10.11 -6.96
CA GLY A 117 4.44 -11.28 -7.39
C GLY A 117 3.60 -12.57 -7.37
N ASP A 118 2.76 -12.76 -6.36
CA ASP A 118 1.84 -13.89 -6.26
C ASP A 118 0.79 -13.84 -7.40
N ASP A 119 0.17 -12.68 -7.64
CA ASP A 119 -0.82 -12.54 -8.72
C ASP A 119 -0.24 -12.79 -10.12
N LEU A 120 1.05 -12.45 -10.33
CA LEU A 120 1.74 -12.72 -11.59
C LEU A 120 2.08 -14.21 -11.75
N ARG A 121 2.51 -14.88 -10.68
CA ARG A 121 2.84 -16.32 -10.68
C ARG A 121 1.58 -17.19 -10.81
N ASP A 122 0.52 -16.81 -10.13
CA ASP A 122 -0.70 -17.61 -10.01
C ASP A 122 -1.75 -17.24 -11.04
N ALA A 123 -1.47 -16.31 -11.96
CA ALA A 123 -2.40 -15.75 -12.93
C ALA A 123 -3.19 -16.81 -13.72
N ALA A 124 -2.60 -17.98 -13.98
CA ALA A 124 -3.23 -19.08 -14.72
C ALA A 124 -4.13 -19.98 -13.86
N GLN A 125 -3.96 -19.94 -12.54
CA GLN A 125 -4.63 -20.84 -11.58
C GLN A 125 -5.71 -20.13 -10.76
N GLN A 126 -5.79 -18.80 -10.82
CA GLN A 126 -6.76 -18.05 -10.05
C GLN A 126 -8.18 -18.11 -10.65
N PRO A 127 -9.23 -18.23 -9.81
CA PRO A 127 -10.61 -18.22 -10.26
C PRO A 127 -10.96 -16.89 -10.94
N THR A 128 -11.84 -16.94 -11.94
CA THR A 128 -12.21 -15.82 -12.83
C THR A 128 -12.74 -14.56 -12.12
N HIS A 129 -13.08 -14.67 -10.83
CA HIS A 129 -13.66 -13.61 -10.00
C HIS A 129 -12.64 -12.88 -9.11
N ALA A 130 -11.38 -13.31 -9.02
CA ALA A 130 -10.38 -12.61 -8.22
C ALA A 130 -9.88 -11.34 -8.94
N ALA A 131 -9.75 -10.23 -8.21
CA ALA A 131 -9.12 -9.02 -8.73
C ALA A 131 -7.60 -9.19 -8.71
N THR A 132 -7.03 -9.66 -9.82
CA THR A 132 -5.58 -9.87 -9.95
C THR A 132 -4.91 -8.76 -10.72
N LEU A 133 -3.62 -8.52 -10.45
CA LEU A 133 -2.83 -7.55 -11.20
C LEU A 133 -2.90 -7.78 -12.73
N PRO A 134 -2.70 -9.00 -13.27
CA PRO A 134 -2.85 -9.23 -14.71
C PRO A 134 -4.25 -8.94 -15.24
N ALA A 135 -5.30 -9.27 -14.49
CA ALA A 135 -6.68 -9.02 -14.91
C ALA A 135 -7.00 -7.52 -14.98
N VAL A 136 -6.47 -6.73 -14.02
CA VAL A 136 -6.61 -5.27 -14.01
C VAL A 136 -5.81 -4.65 -15.15
N LEU A 137 -4.55 -5.07 -15.33
CA LEU A 137 -3.69 -4.55 -16.39
C LEU A 137 -4.31 -4.79 -17.77
N ARG A 138 -4.79 -5.99 -18.10
CA ARG A 138 -5.41 -6.28 -19.41
C ARG A 138 -6.65 -5.44 -19.73
N ARG A 139 -7.24 -4.75 -18.76
CA ARG A 139 -8.36 -3.83 -19.01
C ARG A 139 -7.90 -2.41 -19.34
N LEU A 140 -6.63 -2.09 -19.12
CA LEU A 140 -6.06 -0.82 -19.51
C LEU A 140 -5.78 -0.83 -21.01
N PRO A 141 -6.11 0.25 -21.76
CA PRO A 141 -5.93 0.29 -23.22
C PRO A 141 -4.51 -0.04 -23.70
N HIS A 142 -3.49 0.34 -22.92
CA HIS A 142 -2.08 0.06 -23.24
C HIS A 142 -1.66 -1.39 -23.02
N PHE A 143 -2.47 -2.17 -22.30
CA PHE A 143 -2.16 -3.52 -21.86
C PHE A 143 -3.17 -4.57 -22.37
N ALA A 144 -4.20 -4.17 -23.12
CA ALA A 144 -5.24 -5.06 -23.63
C ALA A 144 -4.69 -6.26 -24.41
N ASP A 145 -3.71 -6.01 -25.28
CA ASP A 145 -3.03 -7.04 -26.08
C ASP A 145 -1.64 -7.41 -25.52
N SER A 146 -1.39 -7.12 -24.24
CA SER A 146 -0.05 -7.32 -23.69
C SER A 146 0.34 -8.79 -23.62
N SER A 147 1.47 -9.08 -24.25
CA SER A 147 2.16 -10.36 -24.08
C SER A 147 2.66 -10.52 -22.63
N GLN A 148 2.97 -11.75 -22.24
CA GLN A 148 3.64 -12.05 -20.97
C GLN A 148 4.93 -11.23 -20.78
N GLN A 149 5.61 -10.88 -21.88
CA GLN A 149 6.82 -10.06 -21.85
C GLN A 149 6.55 -8.63 -21.35
N HIS A 150 5.40 -8.02 -21.72
CA HIS A 150 5.03 -6.70 -21.21
C HIS A 150 4.68 -6.72 -19.73
N LEU A 151 4.01 -7.78 -19.25
CA LEU A 151 3.74 -7.97 -17.82
C LEU A 151 5.03 -8.12 -17.02
N HIS A 152 5.99 -8.90 -17.53
CA HIS A 152 7.31 -9.05 -16.91
C HIS A 152 8.09 -7.72 -16.88
N ALA A 153 8.05 -6.93 -17.95
CA ALA A 153 8.69 -5.62 -18.00
C ALA A 153 8.05 -4.64 -17.00
N PHE A 154 6.72 -4.62 -16.91
CA PHE A 154 5.99 -3.83 -15.91
C PHE A 154 6.38 -4.24 -14.49
N TRP A 155 6.39 -5.54 -14.20
CA TRP A 155 6.82 -6.08 -12.90
C TRP A 155 8.25 -5.64 -12.55
N SER A 156 9.19 -5.82 -13.48
CA SER A 156 10.59 -5.43 -13.29
C SER A 156 10.71 -3.94 -12.92
N TYR A 157 9.96 -3.09 -13.62
CA TYR A 157 9.93 -1.66 -13.35
C TYR A 157 9.36 -1.32 -11.97
N VAL A 158 8.21 -1.92 -11.60
CA VAL A 158 7.59 -1.72 -10.29
C VAL A 158 8.51 -2.17 -9.16
N LEU A 159 9.15 -3.34 -9.31
CA LEU A 159 10.06 -3.89 -8.32
C LEU A 159 11.29 -2.98 -8.13
N THR A 160 11.98 -2.61 -9.21
CA THR A 160 13.17 -1.75 -9.14
C THR A 160 12.84 -0.39 -8.50
N THR A 161 11.73 0.23 -8.91
CA THR A 161 11.31 1.53 -8.37
C THR A 161 10.94 1.45 -6.89
N SER A 162 10.25 0.38 -6.49
CA SER A 162 9.84 0.18 -5.09
C SER A 162 11.03 -0.09 -4.19
N VAL A 163 12.01 -0.89 -4.66
CA VAL A 163 13.25 -1.15 -3.92
C VAL A 163 14.07 0.14 -3.75
N ALA A 164 14.20 0.95 -4.81
CA ALA A 164 14.90 2.23 -4.72
C ALA A 164 14.23 3.17 -3.69
N ALA A 165 12.89 3.25 -3.69
CA ALA A 165 12.15 4.05 -2.71
C ALA A 165 12.31 3.54 -1.26
N VAL A 166 12.43 2.22 -1.07
CA VAL A 166 12.73 1.63 0.24
C VAL A 166 14.14 1.99 0.69
N GLN A 167 15.13 1.91 -0.21
CA GLN A 167 16.51 2.29 0.09
C GLN A 167 16.63 3.77 0.45
N GLU A 168 15.99 4.66 -0.29
CA GLU A 168 15.94 6.09 0.01
C GLU A 168 15.36 6.34 1.42
N ARG A 169 14.26 5.65 1.77
CA ARG A 169 13.64 5.77 3.09
C ARG A 169 14.54 5.27 4.23
N LEU A 170 15.39 4.29 3.96
CA LEU A 170 16.32 3.74 4.94
C LEU A 170 17.65 4.48 5.02
N ALA A 171 17.91 5.46 4.14
CA ALA A 171 19.20 6.13 4.02
C ALA A 171 19.66 6.81 5.33
N GLU A 172 18.72 7.29 6.14
CA GLU A 172 19.00 7.94 7.43
C GLU A 172 19.17 6.95 8.59
N HIS A 173 18.97 5.65 8.38
CA HIS A 173 19.00 4.62 9.41
C HIS A 173 20.36 3.90 9.44
N PRO A 174 20.72 3.19 10.54
CA PRO A 174 22.00 2.51 10.64
C PRO A 174 22.28 1.55 9.48
N ALA A 175 23.51 1.55 8.96
CA ALA A 175 23.89 0.75 7.78
C ALA A 175 23.52 -0.75 7.91
N ARG A 176 23.64 -1.33 9.11
CA ARG A 176 23.22 -2.72 9.38
C ARG A 176 21.75 -2.96 9.06
N MET A 177 20.87 -2.01 9.41
CA MET A 177 19.43 -2.11 9.11
C MET A 177 19.20 -2.07 7.60
N GLN A 178 19.89 -1.15 6.90
CA GLN A 178 19.82 -1.04 5.44
C GLN A 178 20.26 -2.36 4.77
N THR A 179 21.39 -2.93 5.20
CA THR A 179 21.90 -4.20 4.70
C THR A 179 20.93 -5.35 4.92
N HIS A 180 20.41 -5.52 6.14
CA HIS A 180 19.51 -6.64 6.45
C HIS A 180 18.17 -6.54 5.73
N ILE A 181 17.57 -5.35 5.66
CA ILE A 181 16.33 -5.16 4.91
C ILE A 181 16.58 -5.32 3.42
N GLY A 182 17.66 -4.76 2.89
CA GLY A 182 18.05 -4.94 1.48
C GLY A 182 18.24 -6.42 1.12
N ALA A 183 18.90 -7.19 1.99
CA ALA A 183 19.08 -8.63 1.81
C ALA A 183 17.73 -9.38 1.80
N LEU A 184 16.79 -9.01 2.68
CA LEU A 184 15.46 -9.61 2.70
C LEU A 184 14.70 -9.37 1.38
N PHE A 185 14.73 -8.15 0.85
CA PHE A 185 14.12 -7.86 -0.46
C PHE A 185 14.82 -8.63 -1.59
N ALA A 186 16.15 -8.70 -1.60
CA ALA A 186 16.90 -9.44 -2.61
C ALA A 186 16.59 -10.94 -2.59
N GLN A 187 16.45 -11.53 -1.40
CA GLN A 187 16.14 -12.94 -1.22
C GLN A 187 14.76 -13.31 -1.77
N VAL A 188 13.76 -12.45 -1.59
CA VAL A 188 12.37 -12.80 -1.89
C VAL A 188 11.94 -12.40 -3.31
N PHE A 189 12.48 -11.32 -3.87
CA PHE A 189 12.03 -10.80 -5.15
C PHE A 189 12.96 -11.08 -6.32
N GLU A 190 14.02 -11.89 -6.13
CA GLU A 190 15.03 -12.20 -7.15
C GLU A 190 15.45 -10.95 -7.94
N ILE A 191 15.79 -9.88 -7.21
CA ILE A 191 15.98 -8.55 -7.79
C ILE A 191 16.99 -8.62 -8.93
N PRO A 192 16.61 -8.22 -10.16
CA PRO A 192 17.53 -8.17 -11.28
C PRO A 192 18.71 -7.28 -10.90
N THR A 193 19.93 -7.82 -10.93
CA THR A 193 21.16 -7.09 -10.58
C THR A 193 21.50 -5.97 -11.57
N ARG A 194 20.69 -5.79 -12.62
CA ARG A 194 20.86 -4.78 -13.66
C ARG A 194 19.51 -4.10 -13.93
N PRO A 195 19.42 -2.76 -13.85
CA PRO A 195 18.22 -2.05 -14.30
C PRO A 195 18.01 -2.33 -15.80
N PRO A 196 16.75 -2.45 -16.28
CA PRO A 196 16.49 -2.51 -17.71
C PRO A 196 17.12 -1.27 -18.36
N GLN A 197 18.05 -1.51 -19.29
CA GLN A 197 18.70 -0.44 -20.02
C GLN A 197 17.68 0.20 -20.98
N GLY A 198 17.07 1.30 -20.52
CA GLY A 198 16.30 2.23 -21.34
C GLY A 198 14.78 2.17 -21.11
N PRO A 199 14.08 3.32 -21.22
CA PRO A 199 12.62 3.31 -21.38
C PRO A 199 12.25 2.54 -22.67
N PRO A 200 11.07 1.92 -22.74
CA PRO A 200 10.56 1.41 -24.01
C PRO A 200 10.58 2.58 -25.01
N THR A 201 11.36 2.44 -26.08
CA THR A 201 11.44 3.39 -27.19
C THR A 201 10.17 3.33 -28.03
N ALA A 202 9.03 3.62 -27.42
CA ALA A 202 7.87 4.11 -28.15
C ALA A 202 8.05 5.63 -28.23
N SER A 203 8.66 6.09 -29.32
CA SER A 203 8.70 7.52 -29.65
C SER A 203 7.29 8.10 -29.55
N PRO A 204 7.02 9.08 -28.67
CA PRO A 204 5.78 9.82 -28.75
C PRO A 204 5.82 10.62 -30.05
N ARG A 205 4.84 10.40 -30.93
CA ARG A 205 4.62 11.31 -32.06
C ARG A 205 4.45 12.73 -31.50
N PRO A 206 5.14 13.74 -32.07
CA PRO A 206 5.14 15.08 -31.50
C PRO A 206 3.73 15.66 -31.53
N PHE A 207 3.20 15.95 -30.34
CA PHE A 207 2.03 16.83 -30.21
C PHE A 207 2.48 18.26 -30.51
N ALA A 208 1.75 18.92 -31.40
CA ALA A 208 1.99 20.29 -31.80
C ALA A 208 1.91 21.24 -30.59
N SER A 209 2.87 22.17 -30.57
CA SER A 209 3.09 23.21 -29.58
C SER A 209 1.86 24.11 -29.35
N GLY A 210 1.55 24.35 -28.07
CA GLY A 210 0.57 25.35 -27.64
C GLY A 210 0.88 25.89 -26.24
N ARG A 211 1.81 26.86 -26.20
CA ARG A 211 1.97 27.95 -25.21
C ARG A 211 1.82 27.65 -23.70
N GLY A 212 2.98 27.52 -23.04
CA GLY A 212 3.45 28.31 -21.88
C GLY A 212 2.55 28.52 -20.66
N ALA A 213 3.01 28.04 -19.50
CA ALA A 213 3.05 28.80 -18.24
C ALA A 213 3.92 28.06 -17.20
N ALA A 214 4.81 28.80 -16.54
CA ALA A 214 5.54 28.39 -15.33
C ALA A 214 4.62 28.43 -14.09
N TRP A 215 5.21 28.35 -12.89
CA TRP A 215 4.67 28.55 -11.51
C TRP A 215 4.50 27.24 -10.70
N ARG A 216 5.41 26.94 -9.75
CA ARG A 216 5.65 27.47 -8.38
C ARG A 216 4.84 26.73 -7.30
N CYS A 217 5.57 26.27 -6.28
CA CYS A 217 5.08 25.78 -5.00
C CYS A 217 4.29 26.85 -4.22
N SER A 218 3.20 26.45 -3.55
CA SER A 218 2.63 27.14 -2.39
C SER A 218 1.83 26.17 -1.51
N HIS A 219 1.99 26.32 -0.20
CA HIS A 219 1.34 25.59 0.89
C HIS A 219 -0.09 26.07 1.20
N TRP A 220 -0.93 25.13 1.66
CA TRP A 220 -2.09 25.18 2.60
C TRP A 220 -3.17 26.28 2.53
N GLY A 221 -4.44 25.84 2.50
CA GLY A 221 -5.62 26.62 2.92
C GLY A 221 -6.93 26.24 2.20
N ALA A 222 -7.86 25.55 2.87
CA ALA A 222 -9.28 25.42 2.45
C ALA A 222 -10.10 26.57 3.10
N PRO A 223 -11.35 26.93 2.67
CA PRO A 223 -12.36 26.06 2.06
C PRO A 223 -13.33 26.68 1.00
N CYS A 224 -14.23 25.81 0.51
CA CYS A 224 -15.56 26.06 -0.10
C CYS A 224 -15.70 26.45 -1.58
N GLY A 225 -16.20 25.48 -2.36
CA GLY A 225 -17.31 25.65 -3.32
C GLY A 225 -16.99 26.15 -4.73
N GLN A 226 -16.96 25.25 -5.72
CA GLN A 226 -17.59 25.37 -7.05
C GLN A 226 -17.29 24.15 -7.96
N PRO A 227 -18.08 23.90 -9.04
CA PRO A 227 -18.23 22.58 -9.65
C PRO A 227 -17.07 22.14 -10.56
N LEU A 228 -16.80 20.83 -10.58
CA LEU A 228 -15.74 20.19 -11.37
C LEU A 228 -16.01 20.30 -12.87
N ARG A 229 -15.11 20.97 -13.61
CA ARG A 229 -15.00 20.86 -15.06
C ARG A 229 -14.22 19.60 -15.44
N SER A 230 -14.79 18.82 -16.34
CA SER A 230 -14.19 17.68 -17.03
C SER A 230 -13.00 18.11 -17.89
N GLY A 231 -11.86 17.40 -17.80
CA GLY A 231 -10.79 17.47 -18.81
C GLY A 231 -9.36 17.70 -18.33
N GLN A 232 -8.96 17.24 -17.13
CA GLN A 232 -7.53 17.18 -16.78
C GLN A 232 -6.98 15.76 -16.97
N SER A 233 -6.24 15.56 -18.07
CA SER A 233 -5.37 14.41 -18.27
C SER A 233 -4.23 14.50 -17.24
N ARG A 234 -4.22 13.56 -16.27
CA ARG A 234 -3.14 13.41 -15.30
C ARG A 234 -2.07 12.52 -15.91
N SER A 235 -0.89 13.09 -16.20
CA SER A 235 0.28 12.27 -16.54
C SER A 235 0.74 11.51 -15.29
N TRP A 236 0.91 10.21 -15.43
CA TRP A 236 1.39 9.33 -14.37
C TRP A 236 2.89 9.54 -14.15
N ASP A 237 3.24 10.20 -13.05
CA ASP A 237 4.55 10.04 -12.45
C ASP A 237 4.46 8.90 -11.41
N ILE A 238 5.02 7.75 -11.76
CA ILE A 238 4.94 6.50 -10.99
C ILE A 238 5.71 6.62 -9.66
N ALA A 239 6.62 7.60 -9.52
CA ALA A 239 7.20 7.95 -8.22
C ALA A 239 6.15 8.41 -7.19
N SER A 240 5.01 8.93 -7.65
CA SER A 240 3.90 9.32 -6.77
C SER A 240 3.08 8.13 -6.24
N ILE A 241 3.25 6.93 -6.83
CA ILE A 241 2.55 5.70 -6.44
C ILE A 241 3.16 5.10 -5.16
N ALA A 242 4.47 5.26 -4.94
CA ALA A 242 5.17 4.80 -3.74
C ALA A 242 4.99 5.72 -2.52
N THR A 243 4.50 6.95 -2.71
CA THR A 243 4.47 8.00 -1.66
C THR A 243 3.06 8.35 -1.16
N ARG A 244 1.99 7.99 -1.88
CA ARG A 244 0.59 8.35 -1.54
C ARG A 244 -0.05 7.59 -0.38
N GLY A 245 0.64 6.65 0.26
CA GLY A 245 0.14 5.90 1.43
C GLY A 245 -0.08 6.72 2.71
N ARG A 246 0.36 8.00 2.77
CA ARG A 246 0.23 8.85 3.97
C ARG A 246 -1.19 9.42 4.21
N SER A 247 -2.06 9.40 3.20
CA SER A 247 -3.33 10.17 3.20
C SER A 247 -4.50 9.50 3.94
N SER A 248 -4.47 8.18 4.12
CA SER A 248 -5.61 7.44 4.66
C SER A 248 -5.69 7.44 6.19
N LEU A 249 -4.55 7.61 6.88
CA LEU A 249 -4.47 7.67 8.35
C LEU A 249 -4.87 9.03 8.93
N SER A 250 -4.71 10.13 8.19
CA SER A 250 -5.11 11.48 8.61
C SER A 250 -6.64 11.67 8.56
N ILE A 251 -7.33 11.04 7.61
CA ILE A 251 -8.80 11.12 7.47
C ILE A 251 -9.52 10.39 8.61
N LEU A 252 -8.97 9.26 9.10
CA LEU A 252 -9.51 8.54 10.26
C LEU A 252 -9.20 9.22 11.61
N ARG A 253 -8.05 9.91 11.73
CA ARG A 253 -7.72 10.71 12.93
C ARG A 253 -8.50 12.02 13.01
N ALA A 254 -8.84 12.64 11.88
CA ALA A 254 -9.64 13.87 11.84
C ALA A 254 -11.09 13.64 12.31
N ARG A 255 -11.68 12.46 12.05
CA ARG A 255 -13.05 12.14 12.51
C ARG A 255 -13.18 11.90 14.01
N ARG A 256 -12.14 11.42 14.71
CA ARG A 256 -12.20 11.17 16.17
C ARG A 256 -12.00 12.42 17.04
N ARG A 257 -11.45 13.52 16.50
CA ARG A 257 -11.30 14.78 17.26
C ARG A 257 -12.51 15.71 17.20
N GLY A 258 -13.52 15.41 16.36
CA GLY A 258 -14.71 16.25 16.18
C GLY A 258 -15.97 15.83 16.95
N GLN A 259 -15.91 14.81 17.82
CA GLN A 259 -17.11 14.24 18.46
C GLN A 259 -17.05 14.10 19.99
N VAL A 260 -16.12 14.78 20.66
CA VAL A 260 -16.10 14.83 22.13
C VAL A 260 -16.14 16.30 22.55
N PHE A 261 -17.34 16.74 22.94
CA PHE A 261 -17.72 17.94 23.74
C PHE A 261 -18.98 18.62 23.18
N ALA A 262 -20.14 17.99 23.38
CA ALA A 262 -21.42 18.68 23.50
C ALA A 262 -22.39 17.76 24.27
N GLY A 263 -22.67 18.09 25.52
CA GLY A 263 -23.75 17.46 26.28
C GLY A 263 -23.35 16.95 27.67
N MET A 264 -23.09 17.86 28.60
CA MET A 264 -23.35 17.63 30.03
C MET A 264 -23.33 18.97 30.79
N THR A 265 -24.45 19.69 30.71
CA THR A 265 -24.87 20.67 31.72
C THR A 265 -26.39 20.60 31.79
N GLY A 266 -26.93 20.25 32.97
CA GLY A 266 -28.36 20.27 33.25
C GLY A 266 -28.92 18.95 33.78
N LEU A 267 -28.66 18.67 35.07
CA LEU A 267 -29.60 18.31 36.13
C LEU A 267 -28.82 17.88 37.38
#